data_AF-A0A5C8WN94-F1
#
_entry.id   AF-A0A5C8WN94-F1
#
_cell.length_a   1.000
_cell.length_b   1.000
_cell.length_c   1.000
_cell.angle_alpha   90.00
_cell.angle_beta   90.00
_cell.angle_gamma   90.00
#
_symmetry.space_group_name_H-M   'P 1'
#
loop_
_entity.id
_entity.type
_entity.pdbx_description
1 polymer ?
#
loop_
_entity_poly.entity_id
_entity_poly.type
_entity_poly.pdbx_seq_one_letter_code
_entity_poly.pdbx_strand_id
1 'polypeptide(L)'
;MTSERQPLTSLSDRLARKVAPPETEKAAQTAPDPTKAAKGSDGRVQIIVRMTPAERKALRQIALDQDTTAQALAEDAIRDVLRRHGHKT
;
A
#
# COMPACT_ATOMS: atom_id res chain seq x y z
N MET A 1 -0.85 -42.75 -1.22
CA MET A 1 -1.09 -41.29 -1.18
C MET A 1 0.21 -40.62 -1.58
N THR A 2 0.50 -40.55 -2.89
CA THR A 2 1.75 -40.01 -3.44
C THR A 2 1.66 -38.50 -3.56
N SER A 3 2.42 -37.77 -2.73
CA SER A 3 2.61 -36.32 -2.88
C SER A 3 3.69 -36.06 -3.93
N GLU A 4 3.28 -35.76 -5.16
CA GLU A 4 4.15 -35.27 -6.23
C GLU A 4 4.74 -33.91 -5.82
N ARG A 5 6.06 -33.86 -5.62
CA ARG A 5 6.80 -32.60 -5.44
C ARG A 5 6.96 -31.95 -6.81
N GLN A 6 6.40 -30.76 -7.00
CA GLN A 6 6.53 -30.03 -8.25
C GLN A 6 8.00 -29.73 -8.57
N PRO A 7 8.45 -29.94 -9.83
CA PRO A 7 9.83 -29.65 -10.20
C PRO A 7 10.09 -28.14 -10.24
N LEU A 8 11.26 -27.74 -9.72
CA LEU A 8 11.74 -26.37 -9.77
C LEU A 8 12.01 -26.00 -11.24
N THR A 9 11.11 -25.22 -11.84
CA THR A 9 11.30 -24.73 -13.21
C THR A 9 12.46 -23.75 -13.26
N SER A 10 13.26 -23.85 -14.33
CA SER A 10 14.51 -23.12 -14.48
C SER A 10 14.29 -21.60 -14.56
N LEU A 11 15.30 -20.82 -14.14
CA LEU A 11 15.27 -19.35 -14.28
C LEU A 11 15.09 -18.92 -15.74
N SER A 12 15.63 -19.71 -16.69
CA SER A 12 15.50 -19.49 -18.12
C SER A 12 14.05 -19.50 -18.61
N ASP A 13 13.21 -20.39 -18.05
CA ASP A 13 11.75 -20.41 -18.34
C ASP A 13 11.04 -19.13 -17.88
N ARG A 14 11.43 -18.61 -16.70
CA ARG A 14 10.86 -17.35 -16.19
C ARG A 14 11.26 -16.14 -17.03
N LEU A 15 12.49 -16.15 -17.54
CA LEU A 15 13.01 -15.07 -18.38
C LEU A 15 12.34 -15.08 -19.76
N ALA A 16 12.10 -16.25 -20.35
CA ALA A 16 11.40 -16.36 -21.63
C ALA A 16 9.97 -15.80 -21.57
N ARG A 17 9.26 -16.03 -20.45
CA ARG A 17 7.92 -15.47 -20.24
C ARG A 17 7.89 -13.94 -20.08
N LYS A 18 9.03 -13.31 -19.80
CA LYS A 18 9.17 -11.86 -19.60
C LYS A 18 9.39 -11.09 -20.91
N VAL A 19 9.66 -11.76 -22.04
CA VAL A 19 10.17 -11.13 -23.28
C VAL A 19 9.12 -11.05 -24.41
N ALA A 20 7.84 -11.34 -24.13
CA ALA A 20 6.77 -11.07 -25.09
C ALA A 20 6.01 -9.76 -24.75
N PRO A 21 6.02 -8.74 -25.63
CA PRO A 21 5.04 -7.65 -25.60
C PRO A 21 4.33 -7.48 -26.98
N PRO A 22 3.25 -6.67 -27.07
CA PRO A 22 2.01 -6.68 -26.30
C PRO A 22 0.76 -6.60 -27.22
N GLU A 23 -0.37 -7.21 -26.87
CA GLU A 23 -1.67 -6.91 -27.52
C GLU A 23 -2.68 -6.39 -26.50
N THR A 24 -3.00 -5.10 -26.69
CA THR A 24 -4.33 -4.48 -26.63
C THR A 24 -5.02 -4.32 -25.26
N GLU A 25 -4.96 -3.08 -24.78
CA GLU A 25 -6.05 -2.29 -24.19
C GLU A 25 -7.08 -3.00 -23.31
N LYS A 26 -6.97 -2.77 -22.00
CA LYS A 26 -8.09 -2.19 -21.26
C LYS A 26 -7.54 -1.34 -20.13
N ALA A 27 -7.81 -0.03 -20.20
CA ALA A 27 -7.64 0.89 -19.10
C ALA A 27 -8.34 0.29 -17.87
N ALA A 28 -7.55 -0.21 -16.91
CA ALA A 28 -8.03 -0.55 -15.59
C ALA A 28 -8.31 0.76 -14.85
N GLN A 29 -9.42 1.41 -15.21
CA GLN A 29 -10.14 2.26 -14.28
C GLN A 29 -10.38 1.41 -13.03
N THR A 30 -9.62 1.68 -11.97
CA THR A 30 -9.94 1.15 -10.66
C THR A 30 -11.20 1.88 -10.21
N ALA A 31 -12.35 1.36 -10.62
CA ALA A 31 -13.64 1.75 -10.05
C ALA A 31 -13.56 1.49 -8.54
N PRO A 32 -13.95 2.44 -7.68
CA PRO A 32 -14.06 2.16 -6.26
C PRO A 32 -15.17 1.12 -6.11
N ASP A 33 -14.80 -0.06 -5.66
CA ASP A 33 -15.74 -1.13 -5.33
C ASP A 33 -16.65 -0.62 -4.18
N PRO A 34 -17.98 -0.47 -4.38
CA PRO A 34 -18.88 0.04 -3.35
C PRO A 34 -19.34 -1.08 -2.41
N THR A 35 -18.59 -2.19 -2.30
CA THR A 35 -18.93 -3.27 -1.36
C THR A 35 -17.95 -3.34 -0.19
N LYS A 36 -18.08 -2.43 0.77
CA LYS A 36 -17.66 -2.73 2.14
C LYS A 36 -18.73 -2.33 3.15
N ALA A 37 -19.54 -3.35 3.44
CA ALA A 37 -20.28 -3.64 4.66
C ALA A 37 -20.25 -2.54 5.74
N ALA A 38 -21.45 -2.09 6.10
CA ALA A 38 -21.72 -1.37 7.35
C ALA A 38 -21.34 -2.27 8.54
N LYS A 39 -20.08 -2.20 8.94
CA LYS A 39 -19.52 -2.76 10.17
C LYS A 39 -19.30 -1.56 11.08
N GLY A 40 -19.88 -1.59 12.29
CA GLY A 40 -19.98 -0.46 13.22
C GLY A 40 -18.80 0.51 13.10
N SER A 41 -19.09 1.78 12.82
CA SER A 41 -18.07 2.72 12.37
C SER A 41 -17.04 2.92 13.47
N ASP A 42 -15.86 2.36 13.27
CA ASP A 42 -14.73 2.45 14.20
C ASP A 42 -14.12 3.88 14.25
N GLY A 43 -14.85 4.91 13.83
CA GLY A 43 -14.37 6.29 13.68
C GLY A 43 -13.18 6.48 12.74
N ARG A 44 -12.59 5.40 12.23
CA ARG A 44 -11.38 5.39 11.40
C ARG A 44 -11.71 5.94 10.01
N VAL A 45 -10.97 6.97 9.62
CA VAL A 45 -11.03 7.57 8.28
C VAL A 45 -9.75 7.23 7.52
N GLN A 46 -9.88 6.80 6.27
CA GLN A 46 -8.73 6.56 5.40
C GLN A 46 -8.26 7.87 4.77
N ILE A 47 -6.96 8.16 4.87
CA ILE A 47 -6.32 9.32 4.23
C ILE A 47 -5.41 8.80 3.10
N ILE A 48 -5.62 9.29 1.88
CA ILE A 48 -4.79 8.96 0.71
C ILE A 48 -3.93 10.19 0.37
N VAL A 49 -2.61 10.02 0.35
CA VAL A 49 -1.64 11.10 0.12
C VAL A 49 -0.83 10.79 -1.13
N ARG A 50 -0.55 11.82 -1.93
CA ARG A 50 0.40 11.73 -3.04
C ARG A 50 1.80 12.06 -2.53
N MET A 51 2.74 11.16 -2.78
CA MET A 51 4.15 11.32 -2.43
C MET A 51 5.02 10.65 -3.50
N THR A 52 6.23 11.15 -3.65
CA THR A 52 7.25 10.52 -4.50
C THR A 52 7.67 9.15 -3.93
N PRO A 53 8.22 8.25 -4.75
CA PRO A 53 8.76 6.98 -4.25
C PRO A 53 9.88 7.16 -3.22
N ALA A 54 10.68 8.22 -3.37
CA ALA A 54 11.76 8.56 -2.46
C ALA A 54 11.24 8.95 -1.08
N GLU A 55 10.24 9.85 -1.01
CA GLU A 55 9.58 10.24 0.23
C GLU A 55 8.91 9.06 0.93
N ARG A 56 8.23 8.19 0.17
CA ARG A 56 7.62 6.97 0.73
C ARG A 56 8.66 6.05 1.36
N LYS A 57 9.82 5.89 0.71
CA LYS A 57 10.92 5.06 1.23
C LYS A 57 11.50 5.69 2.50
N ALA A 58 11.72 7.00 2.50
CA ALA A 58 12.22 7.73 3.66
C ALA A 58 11.26 7.62 4.86
N LEU A 59 9.96 7.84 4.66
CA LEU A 59 8.95 7.71 5.71
C LEU A 59 8.93 6.29 6.32
N ARG A 60 9.06 5.26 5.47
CA ARG A 60 9.13 3.88 5.95
C ARG A 60 10.41 3.61 6.73
N GLN A 61 11.55 4.15 6.30
CA GLN A 61 12.81 3.99 7.01
C GLN A 61 12.73 4.62 8.40
N ILE A 62 12.22 5.86 8.50
CA ILE A 62 12.02 6.55 9.78
C ILE A 62 11.12 5.73 10.71
N ALA A 63 10.04 5.13 10.18
CA ALA A 63 9.18 4.28 10.97
C ALA A 63 9.90 3.05 11.54
N LEU A 64 10.78 2.42 10.74
CA LEU A 64 11.60 1.29 11.20
C LEU A 64 12.61 1.72 12.26
N ASP A 65 13.29 2.85 12.05
CA ASP A 65 14.31 3.36 12.97
C ASP A 65 13.73 3.74 14.34
N GLN A 66 12.44 4.05 14.40
CA GLN A 66 11.70 4.44 15.61
C GLN A 66 10.81 3.31 16.16
N ASP A 67 10.94 2.08 15.66
CA ASP A 67 10.12 0.92 16.06
C ASP A 67 8.60 1.21 16.03
N THR A 68 8.16 1.96 15.02
CA THR A 68 6.77 2.40 14.86
C THR A 68 6.24 2.12 13.45
N THR A 69 5.04 2.62 13.14
CA THR A 69 4.43 2.49 11.81
C THR A 69 4.34 3.86 11.13
N ALA A 70 4.40 3.86 9.79
CA ALA A 70 4.19 5.07 9.01
C ALA A 70 2.80 5.70 9.27
N GLN A 71 1.80 4.88 9.62
CA GLN A 71 0.49 5.36 10.02
C GLN A 71 0.56 6.13 11.35
N ALA A 72 1.20 5.57 12.37
CA ALA A 72 1.35 6.24 13.66
C ALA A 72 2.11 7.57 13.53
N LEU A 73 3.18 7.60 12.72
CA LEU A 73 3.89 8.84 12.41
C LEU A 73 2.99 9.88 11.73
N ALA A 74 2.18 9.46 10.77
CA ALA A 74 1.25 10.36 10.09
C ALA A 74 0.16 10.87 11.06
N GLU A 75 -0.38 10.02 11.93
CA GLU A 75 -1.35 10.41 12.94
C GLU A 75 -0.77 11.44 13.92
N ASP A 76 0.45 11.23 14.40
CA ASP A 76 1.10 12.14 15.33
C ASP A 76 1.45 13.49 14.67
N ALA A 77 1.90 13.47 13.41
CA ALA A 77 2.10 14.70 12.64
C ALA A 77 0.79 15.48 12.45
N ILE A 78 -0.31 14.79 12.13
CA ILE A 78 -1.64 15.42 12.00
C ILE A 78 -2.09 16.00 13.34
N ARG A 79 -1.96 15.24 14.44
CA ARG A 79 -2.32 15.71 15.80
C ARG A 79 -1.50 16.93 16.20
N ASP A 80 -0.21 16.96 15.86
CA ASP A 80 0.66 18.09 16.16
C ASP A 80 0.24 19.36 15.39
N VAL A 81 -0.08 19.23 14.10
CA VAL A 81 -0.63 20.34 13.30
C VAL A 81 -1.96 20.84 13.88
N LEU A 82 -2.88 19.93 14.22
CA LEU A 82 -4.16 20.29 14.83
C LEU A 82 -4.00 20.90 16.22
N ARG A 83 -2.98 20.51 16.99
CA ARG A 83 -2.70 21.14 18.29
C ARG A 83 -2.18 22.57 18.13
N ARG A 84 -1.36 22.82 17.10
CA ARG A 84 -0.76 24.15 16.84
C ARG A 84 -1.73 25.13 16.19
N HIS A 85 -2.62 24.63 15.33
CA HIS A 85 -3.47 25.46 14.46
C HIS A 85 -4.96 25.18 14.61
N GLY A 86 -5.35 24.14 15.34
CA GLY A 86 -6.75 23.81 15.57
C GLY A 86 -7.39 24.87 16.44
N HIS A 87 -8.39 25.55 15.88
CA HIS A 87 -9.26 26.40 16.67
C HIS A 87 -9.99 25.52 17.70
N LYS A 88 -9.98 25.94 18.97
CA LYS A 88 -10.89 25.38 19.98
C LYS A 88 -12.32 25.69 19.53
N THR A 89 -12.93 24.78 18.79
CA THR A 89 -14.39 24.70 18.66
C THR A 89 -14.99 24.26 19.99
#